data_AF-A0A1G1E3B9-F1
#
_entry.id   AF-A0A1G1E3B9-F1
#
_cell.length_a   1.000
_cell.length_b   1.000
_cell.length_c   1.000
_cell.angle_alpha   90.00
_cell.angle_beta   90.00
_cell.angle_gamma   90.00
#
_symmetry.space_group_name_H-M   'P 1'
#
loop_
_entity.id
_entity.type
_entity.pdbx_description
1 polymer ?
#
loop_
_entity_poly.entity_id
_entity_poly.type
_entity_poly.pdbx_seq_one_letter_code
_entity_poly.pdbx_strand_id
1 'polypeptide(L)'
;MAKVRFQMFLDSHQKEALERIQEDSKIPVAEIIRKAVDRFLLEWKRKKKIPVEDEMTERLLSIAGTCKGGPKDLADEHDKYLYGVSRK
;
A
#
# COMPACT_ATOMS: atom_id res chain seq x y z
N MET A 1 8.32 -12.40 11.02
CA MET A 1 7.51 -13.65 10.99
C MET A 1 8.44 -14.82 10.72
N ALA A 2 8.17 -16.00 11.27
CA ALA A 2 9.00 -17.19 11.05
C ALA A 2 8.81 -17.74 9.63
N LYS A 3 9.87 -18.32 9.05
CA LYS A 3 9.80 -18.99 7.74
C LYS A 3 9.15 -20.37 7.92
N VAL A 4 8.19 -20.71 7.05
CA VAL A 4 7.50 -22.00 7.04
C VAL A 4 7.91 -22.77 5.78
N ARG A 5 8.09 -24.10 5.88
CA ARG A 5 8.34 -24.95 4.72
C ARG A 5 7.08 -25.03 3.87
N PHE A 6 7.20 -24.67 2.61
CA PHE A 6 6.11 -24.74 1.64
C PHE A 6 6.62 -25.46 0.39
N GLN A 7 5.87 -26.46 -0.08
CA GLN A 7 6.18 -27.21 -1.29
C GLN A 7 5.01 -27.04 -2.27
N MET A 8 5.32 -26.69 -3.51
CA MET A 8 4.35 -26.55 -4.60
C MET A 8 4.94 -27.12 -5.88
N PHE A 9 4.07 -27.52 -6.80
CA PHE A 9 4.47 -27.85 -8.16
C PHE A 9 4.48 -26.59 -9.02
N LEU A 10 5.47 -26.50 -9.91
CA LEU A 10 5.57 -25.47 -10.93
C LEU A 10 5.64 -26.14 -12.29
N ASP A 11 5.11 -25.47 -13.30
CA ASP A 11 5.26 -25.95 -14.68
C ASP A 11 6.72 -25.84 -15.12
N SER A 12 7.15 -26.72 -16.02
CA SER A 12 8.54 -26.73 -16.54
C SER A 12 8.96 -25.37 -17.10
N HIS A 13 8.07 -24.69 -17.82
CA HIS A 13 8.35 -23.36 -18.37
C HIS A 13 8.58 -22.29 -17.29
N GLN A 14 7.90 -22.39 -16.15
CA GLN A 14 8.06 -21.45 -15.03
C GLN A 14 9.39 -21.67 -14.34
N LYS A 15 9.79 -22.94 -14.17
CA LYS A 15 11.11 -23.29 -13.62
C LYS A 15 12.23 -22.74 -14.50
N GLU A 16 12.18 -22.99 -15.80
CA GLU A 16 13.19 -22.48 -16.75
C GLU A 16 13.27 -20.94 -16.73
N ALA A 17 12.13 -20.26 -16.67
CA ALA A 17 12.10 -18.80 -16.57
C ALA A 17 12.75 -18.29 -15.28
N LEU A 18 12.49 -18.95 -14.14
CA LEU A 18 13.08 -18.59 -12.86
C LEU A 18 14.60 -18.83 -12.84
N GLU A 19 15.08 -19.90 -13.46
CA GLU A 19 16.51 -20.20 -13.58
C GLU A 19 17.23 -19.14 -14.43
N ARG A 20 16.66 -18.71 -15.56
CA ARG A 20 17.21 -17.60 -16.36
C ARG A 20 17.30 -16.30 -15.56
N ILE A 21 16.23 -15.95 -14.83
CA ILE A 21 16.24 -14.74 -13.98
C ILE A 21 17.29 -14.87 -12.87
N GLN A 22 17.49 -16.06 -12.31
CA GLN A 22 18.55 -16.30 -11.32
C GLN A 22 19.94 -16.10 -11.92
N GLU A 23 20.19 -16.62 -13.12
CA GLU A 23 21.48 -16.46 -13.82
C GLU A 23 21.80 -14.98 -14.05
N ASP A 24 20.81 -14.21 -14.52
CA ASP A 24 20.97 -12.78 -14.80
C ASP A 24 21.13 -11.93 -13.53
N SER A 25 20.32 -12.21 -12.49
CA SER A 25 20.25 -11.37 -11.29
C SER A 25 21.20 -11.81 -10.17
N LYS A 26 21.73 -13.04 -10.23
CA LYS A 26 22.49 -13.71 -9.15
C LYS A 26 21.72 -13.81 -7.82
N ILE A 27 20.39 -13.70 -7.86
CA ILE A 27 19.52 -13.82 -6.69
C ILE A 27 18.99 -15.26 -6.62
N PRO A 28 18.97 -15.91 -5.43
CA PRO A 28 18.39 -17.25 -5.30
C PRO A 28 16.91 -17.29 -5.74
N VAL A 29 16.51 -18.35 -6.46
CA VAL A 29 15.12 -18.56 -6.91
C VAL A 29 14.11 -18.39 -5.77
N ALA A 30 14.43 -18.88 -4.58
CA ALA A 30 13.56 -18.74 -3.42
C ALA A 30 13.32 -17.27 -3.01
N GLU A 31 14.30 -16.39 -3.17
CA GLU A 31 14.13 -14.95 -2.93
C GLU A 31 13.34 -14.28 -4.05
N ILE A 32 13.51 -14.72 -5.31
CA ILE A 32 12.71 -14.23 -6.44
C ILE A 32 11.22 -14.54 -6.20
N ILE A 33 10.91 -15.79 -5.84
CA ILE A 33 9.55 -16.23 -5.53
C ILE A 33 9.00 -15.44 -4.35
N ARG A 34 9.77 -15.26 -3.26
CA ARG A 34 9.34 -14.45 -2.11
C ARG A 34 8.96 -13.03 -2.53
N LYS A 35 9.82 -12.33 -3.26
CA LYS A 35 9.55 -10.97 -3.74
C LYS A 35 8.32 -10.89 -4.64
N ALA A 36 8.12 -11.88 -5.51
CA ALA A 36 6.95 -11.95 -6.37
C ALA A 36 5.66 -12.15 -5.56
N VAL A 37 5.67 -13.07 -4.59
CA VAL A 37 4.54 -13.32 -3.68
C VAL A 37 4.23 -12.09 -2.83
N ASP A 38 5.25 -11.45 -2.25
CA ASP A 38 5.06 -10.23 -1.45
C ASP A 38 4.42 -9.11 -2.27
N ARG A 39 4.87 -8.91 -3.52
CA ARG A 39 4.28 -7.94 -4.44
C ARG A 39 2.82 -8.27 -4.75
N PHE A 40 2.54 -9.54 -5.08
CA PHE A 40 1.18 -10.00 -5.36
C PHE A 40 0.25 -9.79 -4.16
N LEU A 41 0.69 -10.15 -2.95
CA LEU A 41 -0.11 -9.97 -1.73
C LEU A 41 -0.37 -8.50 -1.42
N LEU A 42 0.62 -7.64 -1.67
CA LEU A 42 0.48 -6.19 -1.49
C LEU A 42 -0.53 -5.60 -2.48
N GLU A 43 -0.44 -5.98 -3.76
CA GLU A 43 -1.39 -5.57 -4.80
C GLU A 43 -2.80 -6.11 -4.52
N TRP A 44 -2.92 -7.37 -4.11
CA TRP A 44 -4.17 -8.00 -3.72
C TRP A 44 -4.84 -7.25 -2.56
N LYS A 45 -4.05 -6.89 -1.52
CA LYS A 45 -4.54 -6.12 -0.39
C LYS A 45 -4.99 -4.70 -0.78
N ARG A 46 -4.28 -4.06 -1.73
CA ARG A 46 -4.68 -2.75 -2.28
C ARG A 46 -6.01 -2.84 -3.02
N LYS A 47 -6.21 -3.87 -3.85
CA LYS A 47 -7.47 -4.11 -4.58
C LYS A 47 -8.64 -4.47 -3.66
N LYS A 48 -8.38 -5.12 -2.52
CA LYS A 48 -9.41 -5.53 -1.55
C LYS A 48 -9.78 -4.43 -0.55
N LYS A 49 -8.93 -3.40 -0.38
CA LYS A 49 -9.41 -2.14 0.21
C LYS A 49 -10.45 -1.61 -0.77
N ILE A 50 -11.69 -1.52 -0.30
CA ILE A 50 -12.85 -0.99 -1.00
C ILE A 50 -12.35 0.16 -1.89
N PRO A 51 -12.51 0.09 -3.23
CA PRO A 51 -12.21 1.24 -4.05
C PRO A 51 -13.07 2.36 -3.47
N VAL A 52 -12.43 3.37 -2.93
CA VAL A 52 -13.12 4.60 -2.61
C VAL A 52 -13.57 5.10 -3.97
N GLU A 53 -14.85 4.91 -4.30
CA GLU A 53 -15.41 5.24 -5.63
C GLU A 53 -15.26 6.73 -5.98
N ASP A 54 -14.80 7.53 -5.02
CA ASP A 54 -14.65 8.96 -5.11
C ASP A 54 -13.17 9.38 -4.92
N GLU A 55 -12.54 9.84 -6.00
CA GLU A 55 -11.19 10.42 -6.01
C GLU A 55 -11.04 11.55 -4.97
N MET A 56 -12.12 12.28 -4.68
CA MET A 56 -12.10 13.36 -3.70
C MET A 56 -11.85 12.81 -2.29
N THR A 57 -12.50 11.71 -1.93
CA THR A 57 -12.30 11.05 -0.64
C THR A 57 -10.87 10.49 -0.51
N GLU A 58 -10.26 9.97 -1.59
CA GLU A 58 -8.85 9.52 -1.58
C GLU A 58 -7.88 10.69 -1.35
N ARG A 59 -8.11 11.83 -2.02
CA ARG A 59 -7.32 13.06 -1.81
C ARG A 59 -7.46 13.58 -0.39
N LEU A 60 -8.67 13.62 0.17
CA LEU A 60 -8.90 14.08 1.54
C LEU A 60 -8.21 13.17 2.56
N LEU A 61 -8.28 11.85 2.39
CA LEU A 61 -7.58 10.89 3.25
C LEU A 61 -6.06 10.99 3.14
N SER A 62 -5.50 11.39 2.00
CA SER A 62 -4.06 11.58 1.83
C SER A 62 -3.48 12.74 2.65
N ILE A 63 -4.33 13.70 3.03
CA ILE A 63 -3.95 14.89 3.80
C ILE A 63 -4.23 14.70 5.30
N ALA A 64 -5.06 13.71 5.66
CA ALA A 64 -5.41 13.42 7.04
C ALA A 64 -4.17 12.98 7.84
N GLY A 65 -3.80 13.77 8.87
CA GLY A 65 -2.65 13.51 9.73
C GLY A 65 -1.31 14.07 9.24
N THR A 66 -1.27 14.77 8.09
CA THR A 66 -0.05 15.45 7.62
C THR A 66 0.35 16.61 8.55
N CYS A 67 -0.62 17.30 9.14
CA CYS A 67 -0.38 18.39 10.07
C CYS A 67 -0.29 17.84 11.51
N LYS A 68 0.88 17.98 12.15
CA LYS A 68 1.14 17.53 13.54
C LYS A 68 0.52 18.44 14.62
N GLY A 69 -0.25 19.45 14.25
CA GLY A 69 -0.83 20.41 15.18
C GLY A 69 -1.86 21.32 14.52
N GLY A 70 -2.90 21.65 15.29
CA GLY A 70 -4.00 22.54 14.94
C GLY A 70 -4.98 22.64 16.11
N PRO A 71 -5.78 23.72 16.20
CA PRO A 71 -6.88 23.81 17.17
C PRO A 71 -7.84 22.62 17.00
N LYS A 72 -8.30 22.03 18.11
CA LYS A 72 -9.20 20.86 18.08
C LYS A 72 -10.55 21.18 17.44
N ASP A 73 -10.96 22.43 17.51
CA ASP A 73 -12.19 23.02 17.00
C ASP A 73 -12.02 23.66 15.61
N LEU A 74 -10.86 23.49 14.95
CA LEU A 74 -10.59 24.14 13.65
C LEU A 74 -11.61 23.77 12.58
N ALA A 75 -12.11 22.53 12.57
CA ALA A 75 -13.12 22.09 11.63
C ALA A 75 -14.47 22.77 11.87
N ASP A 76 -14.87 22.90 13.15
CA ASP A 76 -16.14 23.48 13.55
C ASP A 76 -16.14 25.01 13.45
N GLU A 77 -15.01 25.64 13.80
CA GLU A 77 -14.83 27.10 13.87
C GLU A 77 -14.01 27.65 12.69
N HIS A 78 -13.98 26.95 11.56
CA HIS A 78 -13.16 27.35 10.40
C HIS A 78 -13.43 28.80 9.96
N ASP A 79 -14.69 29.25 10.00
CA ASP A 79 -15.06 30.64 9.69
C ASP A 79 -14.44 31.66 10.64
N LYS A 80 -14.38 31.33 11.94
CA LYS A 80 -13.73 32.18 12.95
C LYS A 80 -12.23 32.25 12.70
N TYR A 81 -11.59 31.15 12.32
CA TYR A 81 -10.15 31.13 12.04
C TYR A 81 -9.78 31.78 10.70
N LEU A 82 -10.63 31.65 9.69
CA LEU A 82 -10.39 32.21 8.35
C LEU A 82 -10.76 33.69 8.25
N TYR A 83 -11.87 34.09 8.88
CA TYR A 83 -12.47 35.42 8.69
C TYR A 83 -12.54 36.23 9.98
N GLY A 84 -12.18 35.66 11.13
CA GLY A 84 -12.25 36.35 12.43
C GLY A 84 -13.68 36.55 12.94
N VAL A 85 -14.67 35.94 12.30
CA VAL A 85 -16.10 36.14 12.61
C VAL A 85 -16.64 34.88 13.29
N SER A 86 -17.03 35.00 14.56
CA SER A 86 -17.75 33.92 15.24
C SER A 86 -19.24 34.10 14.94
N ARG A 87 -19.85 33.12 14.27
CA ARG A 87 -21.32 33.10 14.13
C ARG A 87 -21.91 32.67 15.48
N LYS A 88 -22.54 33.62 16.17
CA LYS A 88 -23.38 33.37 17.34
C LYS A 88 -24.69 32.72 16.94
#